data_AF-A0A8T4ZMZ8-F1
#
_entry.id   AF-A0A8T4ZMZ8-F1
#
_cell.length_a   1.000
_cell.length_b   1.000
_cell.length_c   1.000
_cell.angle_alpha   90.00
_cell.angle_beta   90.00
_cell.angle_gamma   90.00
#
_symmetry.space_group_name_H-M   'P 1'
#
loop_
_entity.id
_entity.type
_entity.pdbx_description
1 polymer ?
#
loop_
_entity_poly.entity_id
_entity_poly.type
_entity_poly.pdbx_seq_one_letter_code
_entity_poly.pdbx_strand_id
1 'polypeptide(L)' 'MRRENFVLDTWHNSGASPYARFTDEQYQKYVPVDFLTEAIDQTRGWANSLLLQHIILSGKAESPYKAFLFQG' A
#
# COMPACT_ATOMS: atom_id res chain seq x y z
N MET A 1 26.23 17.79 0.73
CA MET A 1 25.09 16.93 0.32
C MET A 1 24.62 17.35 -1.06
N ARG A 2 24.43 16.41 -1.98
CA ARG A 2 23.84 16.63 -3.31
C ARG A 2 22.58 15.76 -3.41
N ARG A 3 21.48 16.32 -3.92
CA ARG A 3 20.24 15.57 -4.12
C ARG A 3 20.46 14.48 -5.18
N GLU A 4 19.88 13.31 -4.95
CA GLU A 4 19.83 12.24 -5.95
C GLU A 4 18.97 12.65 -7.16
N ASN A 5 19.40 12.27 -8.36
CA ASN A 5 18.73 12.60 -9.61
C ASN A 5 17.61 11.61 -9.96
N PHE A 6 17.70 10.37 -9.47
CA PHE A 6 16.70 9.35 -9.76
C PHE A 6 15.40 9.57 -8.96
N VAL A 7 14.28 9.20 -9.59
CA VAL A 7 12.95 9.20 -8.99
C VAL A 7 12.56 7.78 -8.57
N LEU A 8 11.61 7.68 -7.64
CA LEU A 8 11.05 6.40 -7.24
C LEU A 8 10.10 5.87 -8.31
N ASP A 9 10.02 4.55 -8.40
CA ASP A 9 9.04 3.84 -9.22
C ASP A 9 7.60 4.17 -8.79
N THR A 10 6.67 4.15 -9.74
CA THR A 10 5.27 4.50 -9.47
C THR A 10 4.57 3.46 -8.58
N TRP A 11 5.03 2.20 -8.59
CA TRP A 11 4.53 1.21 -7.65
C TRP A 11 4.93 1.51 -6.20
N HIS A 12 6.07 2.19 -6.00
CA HIS A 12 6.40 2.70 -4.68
C HIS A 12 5.38 3.75 -4.22
N ASN A 13 5.08 4.74 -5.07
CA ASN A 13 4.16 5.81 -4.72
C ASN A 13 2.72 5.30 -4.48
N SER A 14 2.24 4.38 -5.31
CA SER A 14 0.92 3.76 -5.12
C SER A 14 0.87 2.85 -3.90
N GLY A 15 1.91 2.05 -3.62
CA GLY A 15 1.95 1.22 -2.41
C GLY A 15 1.97 2.03 -1.11
N ALA A 16 2.47 3.27 -1.16
CA ALA A 16 2.47 4.18 -0.01
C ALA A 16 1.11 4.88 0.20
N SER A 17 0.14 4.69 -0.69
CA SER A 17 -1.09 5.48 -0.71
C SER A 17 -1.89 5.45 0.60
N PRO A 18 -1.98 4.36 1.38
CA PRO A 18 -2.74 4.38 2.63
C PRO A 18 -2.11 5.33 3.65
N TYR A 19 -0.77 5.31 3.78
CA TYR A 19 -0.04 6.19 4.67
C TYR A 19 -0.03 7.64 4.16
N ALA A 20 0.16 7.84 2.85
CA ALA A 20 0.19 9.17 2.25
C ALA A 20 -1.18 9.88 2.24
N ARG A 21 -2.28 9.12 2.30
CA ARG A 21 -3.65 9.65 2.27
C ARG A 21 -4.15 10.13 3.63
N PHE A 22 -3.78 9.44 4.71
CA PHE A 22 -4.38 9.61 6.04
C PHE A 22 -3.45 10.34 7.01
N THR A 23 -4.01 11.02 8.01
CA THR A 23 -3.23 11.35 9.22
C THR A 23 -2.90 10.08 10.00
N ASP A 24 -1.94 10.13 10.92
CA ASP A 24 -1.56 8.97 11.74
C ASP A 24 -2.76 8.37 12.49
N GLU A 25 -3.64 9.21 13.04
CA GLU A 25 -4.87 8.79 13.73
C GLU A 25 -5.86 8.09 12.77
N GLN A 26 -6.02 8.63 11.57
CA GLN A 26 -6.90 8.04 10.56
C GLN A 26 -6.33 6.72 10.02
N TYR A 27 -5.01 6.66 9.82
CA TYR A 27 -4.33 5.46 9.39
C TYR A 27 -4.53 4.33 10.41
N GLN A 28 -4.31 4.61 11.70
CA GLN A 28 -4.54 3.64 12.78
C GLN A 28 -6.02 3.21 12.88
N LYS A 29 -6.95 4.10 12.54
CA LYS A 29 -8.38 3.81 12.60
C LYS A 29 -8.88 2.97 11.42
N TYR A 30 -8.38 3.23 10.21
CA TYR A 30 -8.92 2.67 8.97
C TYR A 30 -8.08 1.55 8.35
N VAL A 31 -6.79 1.46 8.70
CA VAL A 31 -5.88 0.43 8.18
C VAL A 31 -5.59 -0.59 9.28
N PRO A 32 -5.84 -1.89 9.08
CA PRO A 32 -6.20 -2.53 7.81
C PRO A 32 -7.66 -2.32 7.38
N VAL A 33 -7.87 -2.02 6.09
CA VAL A 33 -9.20 -1.85 5.50
C VAL A 33 -9.91 -3.20 5.33
N ASP A 34 -11.24 -3.19 5.26
CA ASP A 34 -11.99 -4.45 5.09
C ASP A 34 -11.81 -5.05 3.69
N PHE A 35 -11.83 -4.22 2.64
CA PHE A 35 -11.72 -4.66 1.26
C PHE A 35 -10.78 -3.79 0.44
N LEU A 36 -9.89 -4.44 -0.32
CA LEU A 36 -9.30 -3.91 -1.54
C LEU A 36 -10.11 -4.44 -2.72
N THR A 37 -10.39 -3.61 -3.73
CA THR A 37 -11.09 -4.03 -4.94
C THR A 37 -10.42 -3.48 -6.17
N GLU A 38 -9.93 -4.37 -7.04
CA GLU A 38 -9.15 -4.05 -8.24
C GLU A 38 -9.16 -5.26 -9.20
N ALA A 39 -8.59 -5.12 -10.39
CA ALA A 39 -8.46 -6.22 -11.34
C ALA A 39 -7.35 -7.23 -10.99
N ILE A 40 -7.43 -8.44 -11.58
CA ILE A 40 -6.53 -9.57 -11.25
C ILE A 40 -5.04 -9.27 -11.50
N ASP A 41 -4.72 -8.40 -12.45
CA ASP A 41 -3.36 -7.93 -12.74
C ASP A 41 -2.73 -7.22 -11.52
N GLN A 42 -3.55 -6.60 -10.66
CA GLN A 42 -3.07 -5.91 -9.46
C GLN A 42 -2.51 -6.87 -8.39
N THR A 43 -2.70 -8.19 -8.53
CA THR A 43 -1.96 -9.20 -7.73
C THR A 43 -0.45 -9.05 -7.85
N ARG A 44 0.04 -8.55 -8.99
CA ARG A 44 1.47 -8.26 -9.25
C ARG A 44 1.74 -6.76 -9.42
N GLY A 45 0.75 -5.93 -9.10
CA GLY A 45 0.80 -4.47 -9.13
C GLY A 45 0.54 -3.90 -7.75
N TRP A 46 -0.53 -3.11 -7.62
CA TRP A 46 -0.79 -2.29 -6.44
C TRP A 46 -1.00 -3.11 -5.16
N ALA A 47 -1.72 -4.24 -5.23
CA ALA A 47 -1.94 -5.07 -4.04
C ALA A 47 -0.61 -5.62 -3.47
N ASN A 48 0.31 -6.01 -4.34
CA ASN A 48 1.64 -6.44 -3.93
C ASN A 48 2.46 -5.30 -3.31
N SER A 49 2.45 -4.10 -3.91
CA SER A 49 3.20 -2.96 -3.36
C SER A 49 2.61 -2.45 -2.04
N LEU A 50 1.28 -2.44 -1.90
CA LEU A 50 0.58 -2.16 -0.64
C LEU A 50 1.02 -3.13 0.47
N LEU A 51 0.98 -4.43 0.20
CA LEU A 51 1.34 -5.47 1.17
C LEU A 51 2.78 -5.30 1.66
N LEU A 52 3.73 -5.20 0.73
CA LEU A 52 5.15 -5.10 1.07
C LEU A 52 5.45 -3.86 1.89
N GLN A 53 4.93 -2.69 1.46
CA GLN A 53 5.20 -1.44 2.16
C GLN A 53 4.53 -1.39 3.53
N HIS A 54 3.32 -1.93 3.68
CA HIS A 54 2.66 -1.99 4.98
C HIS A 54 3.43 -2.86 5.98
N ILE A 55 3.93 -4.03 5.55
CA ILE A 55 4.76 -4.91 6.40
C ILE A 55 6.06 -4.19 6.79
N ILE A 56 6.73 -3.52 5.84
CA ILE A 56 7.96 -2.78 6.10
C ILE A 56 7.71 -1.64 7.09
N LEU A 57 6.65 -0.85 6.89
CA LEU A 57 6.32 0.30 7.72
C LEU A 57 5.88 -0.10 9.14
N SER A 58 5.05 -1.14 9.24
CA SER A 58 4.47 -1.57 10.53
C SER A 58 5.37 -2.52 11.32
N GLY A 59 6.29 -3.22 10.64
CA GLY A 59 7.06 -4.32 11.22
C GLY A 59 6.22 -5.55 11.58
N LYS A 60 4.97 -5.63 11.11
CA LYS A 60 4.02 -6.71 11.44
C LYS A 60 3.76 -7.58 10.22
N ALA A 61 3.56 -8.88 10.45
CA ALA A 61 3.12 -9.82 9.43
C ALA A 61 1.59 -9.70 9.19
N GLU A 62 1.14 -8.50 8.82
CA GLU A 62 -0.27 -8.14 8.59
C GLU A 62 -0.41 -7.49 7.21
N SER A 63 -1.54 -7.73 6.53
CA SER A 63 -1.88 -7.08 5.26
C SER A 63 -2.63 -5.77 5.51
N PRO A 64 -2.44 -4.71 4.70
CA PRO A 64 -3.21 -3.47 4.84
C PRO A 64 -4.69 -3.60 4.45
N TYR A 65 -5.11 -4.76 3.94
CA TYR A 65 -6.49 -5.11 3.60
C TYR A 65 -6.81 -6.54 4.07
N LYS A 66 -8.02 -6.74 4.60
CA LYS A 66 -8.48 -8.05 5.10
C LYS A 66 -8.91 -9.01 3.99
N ALA A 67 -9.52 -8.48 2.94
CA ALA A 67 -9.91 -9.23 1.76
C ALA A 67 -9.58 -8.46 0.48
N PHE A 68 -9.23 -9.19 -0.57
CA PHE A 68 -9.04 -8.63 -1.91
C PHE A 68 -10.09 -9.23 -2.85
N LEU A 69 -11.03 -8.39 -3.29
CA LEU A 69 -12.03 -8.73 -4.29
C LEU A 69 -11.52 -8.39 -5.69
N PHE A 70 -11.27 -9.41 -6.50
CA PHE A 70 -10.89 -9.22 -7.90
C PHE A 70 -12.11 -8.95 -8.79
N GLN A 71 -11.97 -8.03 -9.73
CA GLN A 71 -12.97 -7.74 -10.77
C GLN A 71 -12.34 -7.89 -12.16
N GLY A 72 -13.10 -8.41 -13.14
CA GLY A 72 -12.62 -8.60 -14.52
C GLY A 72 -12.42 -10.05 -14.90
#